data_AF-A0A2W4S5M2-F1
#
_entry.id   AF-A0A2W4S5M2-F1
#
_cell.length_a   1.000
_cell.length_b   1.000
_cell.length_c   1.000
_cell.angle_alpha   90.00
_cell.angle_beta   90.00
_cell.angle_gamma   90.00
#
_symmetry.space_group_name_H-M   'P 1'
#
loop_
_entity.id
_entity.type
_entity.pdbx_description
1 polymer ?
#
loop_
_entity_poly.entity_id
_entity_poly.type
_entity_poly.pdbx_seq_one_letter_code
_entity_poly.pdbx_strand_id
1 'polypeptide(L)'
;MRRNWVVFPVLLLAGLAVFGCARQHLPPEPAEDPEARLGLAISELGRGAYDAATRELAYVHLRYSPQPVGWKAMLLRIAAELDPRNEAGRPAAAARIAAHALESETRPDWIAPLAETLYLLALDLAVPDSAPVHVVLPGPWALSANAADSAAAASAKAAGARPLPELPRPALAARLRETEVEREKLARRVARLEEELARKDQELLKLTQELERIRKTLRP
;
A
#
# COMPACT_ATOMS: atom_id res chain seq x y z
N MET A 1 -18.18 96.17 -2.58
CA MET A 1 -19.43 95.60 -2.03
C MET A 1 -19.08 94.39 -1.17
N ARG A 2 -19.43 94.45 0.12
CA ARG A 2 -19.26 93.39 1.12
C ARG A 2 -20.34 92.33 0.96
N ARG A 3 -20.00 91.06 1.12
CA ARG A 3 -20.81 90.09 1.90
C ARG A 3 -20.01 88.82 2.20
N ASN A 4 -19.68 88.67 3.49
CA ASN A 4 -19.40 87.40 4.15
C ASN A 4 -20.56 86.42 3.91
N TRP A 5 -20.30 85.12 4.06
CA TRP A 5 -20.87 84.30 5.15
C TRP A 5 -20.04 83.02 5.32
N VAL A 6 -19.72 82.75 6.57
CA VAL A 6 -19.04 81.58 7.13
C VAL A 6 -20.11 80.51 7.37
N VAL A 7 -19.88 79.24 7.00
CA VAL A 7 -20.22 78.08 7.85
C VAL A 7 -19.36 76.86 7.45
N PHE A 8 -18.59 76.35 8.40
CA PHE A 8 -18.01 75.00 8.40
C PHE A 8 -19.12 73.94 8.53
N PRO A 9 -18.89 72.71 8.04
CA PRO A 9 -18.96 71.61 9.00
C PRO A 9 -17.76 70.67 8.90
N VAL A 10 -17.31 70.31 10.10
CA VAL A 10 -16.35 69.27 10.45
C VAL A 10 -17.06 67.89 10.38
N LEU A 11 -16.25 66.84 10.13
CA LEU A 11 -16.51 65.40 10.28
C LEU A 11 -17.40 64.69 9.23
N LEU A 12 -16.78 63.85 8.39
CA LEU A 12 -16.84 62.41 8.67
C LEU A 12 -15.75 61.63 7.91
N LEU A 13 -14.97 60.90 8.71
CA LEU A 13 -14.11 59.78 8.36
C LEU A 13 -14.77 58.79 7.38
N ALA A 14 -14.19 58.63 6.20
CA ALA A 14 -14.20 57.40 5.41
C ALA A 14 -12.85 57.37 4.67
N GLY A 15 -11.84 56.63 5.12
CA GLY A 15 -11.92 55.21 5.42
C GLY A 15 -11.83 54.38 4.13
N LEU A 16 -10.92 54.73 3.22
CA LEU A 16 -10.52 53.88 2.09
C LEU A 16 -8.99 53.87 2.04
N ALA A 17 -8.41 53.26 3.08
CA ALA A 17 -7.08 52.68 2.98
C ALA A 17 -7.15 51.64 1.86
N VAL A 18 -6.53 51.98 0.73
CA VAL A 18 -6.21 51.03 -0.33
C VAL A 18 -5.24 50.03 0.29
N PHE A 19 -5.78 48.99 0.91
CA PHE A 19 -5.09 47.73 1.09
C PHE A 19 -4.91 47.15 -0.31
N GLY A 20 -3.92 47.68 -1.03
CA GLY A 20 -3.30 46.94 -2.11
C GLY A 20 -2.86 45.63 -1.49
N CYS A 21 -3.49 44.53 -1.92
CA CYS A 21 -3.04 43.18 -1.69
C CYS A 21 -1.63 43.05 -2.26
N ALA A 22 -0.64 43.50 -1.49
CA ALA A 22 0.69 42.97 -1.56
C ALA A 22 0.52 41.49 -1.30
N ARG A 23 0.42 40.71 -2.38
CA ARG A 23 0.79 39.30 -2.39
C ARG A 23 2.14 39.28 -1.69
N GLN A 24 2.14 38.93 -0.40
CA GLN A 24 3.33 38.46 0.26
C GLN A 24 3.84 37.35 -0.64
N HIS A 25 4.87 37.67 -1.43
CA HIS A 25 5.79 36.65 -1.89
C HIS A 25 6.34 36.08 -0.60
N LEU A 26 5.73 34.98 -0.14
CA LEU A 26 6.40 34.06 0.75
C LEU A 26 7.78 33.87 0.11
N PRO A 27 8.89 34.17 0.81
CA PRO A 27 10.21 33.92 0.26
C PRO A 27 10.19 32.47 -0.24
N PRO A 28 10.68 32.17 -1.46
CA PRO A 28 10.73 30.78 -1.92
C PRO A 28 11.44 30.01 -0.82
N GLU A 29 10.78 28.98 -0.27
CA GLU A 29 11.47 28.06 0.63
C GLU A 29 12.79 27.67 -0.03
N PRO A 30 13.90 27.64 0.72
CA PRO A 30 15.18 27.24 0.14
C PRO A 30 14.95 25.94 -0.61
N ALA A 31 15.24 25.94 -1.91
CA ALA A 31 14.96 24.81 -2.78
C ALA A 31 15.71 23.60 -2.20
N GLU A 32 14.97 22.70 -1.55
CA GLU A 32 15.54 21.52 -0.95
C GLU A 32 16.17 20.67 -2.04
N ASP A 33 17.43 20.29 -1.86
CA ASP A 33 18.14 19.43 -2.81
C ASP A 33 17.43 18.06 -2.85
N PRO A 34 16.82 17.68 -3.99
CA PRO A 34 16.06 16.44 -4.08
C PRO A 34 16.93 15.20 -3.88
N GLU A 35 18.21 15.23 -4.26
CA GLU A 35 19.11 14.10 -4.09
C GLU A 35 19.50 13.95 -2.61
N ALA A 36 19.66 15.05 -1.87
CA ALA A 36 19.84 15.00 -0.42
C ALA A 36 18.62 14.41 0.30
N ARG A 37 17.41 14.81 -0.10
CA ARG A 37 16.15 14.24 0.42
C ARG A 37 15.99 12.76 0.10
N LEU A 38 16.33 12.35 -1.13
CA LEU A 38 16.36 10.94 -1.51
C LEU A 38 17.38 10.15 -0.67
N GLY A 39 18.57 10.73 -0.44
CA GLY A 39 19.60 10.15 0.41
C GLY A 39 19.13 9.91 1.85
N LEU A 40 18.37 10.85 2.43
CA LEU A 40 17.74 10.67 3.74
C LEU A 40 16.79 9.46 3.73
N ALA A 41 15.91 9.37 2.74
CA ALA A 41 14.96 8.27 2.62
C ALA A 41 15.65 6.90 2.48
N ILE A 42 16.74 6.83 1.71
CA ILE A 42 17.57 5.63 1.57
C ILE A 42 18.24 5.27 2.90
N SER A 43 18.71 6.26 3.67
CA SER A 43 19.30 6.02 4.99
C SER A 43 18.28 5.45 5.98
N GLU A 44 17.03 5.91 5.93
CA GLU A 44 15.92 5.37 6.73
C GLU A 44 15.57 3.94 6.31
N LEU A 45 15.55 3.64 5.00
CA LEU A 45 15.41 2.25 4.52
C LEU A 45 16.53 1.36 5.05
N GLY A 46 17.78 1.83 5.03
CA GLY A 46 18.93 1.10 5.53
C GLY A 46 18.84 0.76 7.03
N ARG A 47 18.14 1.57 7.81
CA ARG A 47 17.87 1.36 9.24
C ARG A 47 16.63 0.50 9.52
N GLY A 48 15.88 0.10 8.49
CA GLY A 48 14.61 -0.59 8.64
C GLY A 48 13.45 0.32 9.06
N ALA A 49 13.61 1.64 8.97
CA ALA A 49 12.55 2.60 9.29
C ALA A 49 11.60 2.79 8.09
N TYR A 50 10.92 1.72 7.69
CA TYR A 50 10.11 1.65 6.46
C TYR A 50 9.01 2.71 6.38
N ASP A 51 8.31 3.01 7.48
CA ASP A 51 7.28 4.03 7.51
C ASP A 51 7.82 5.43 7.21
N ALA A 52 8.96 5.78 7.83
CA ALA A 52 9.61 7.08 7.62
C ALA A 52 10.14 7.18 6.19
N ALA A 53 10.84 6.15 5.73
CA ALA A 53 11.34 6.07 4.36
C ALA A 53 10.22 6.20 3.32
N THR A 54 9.13 5.46 3.47
CA THR A 54 8.03 5.44 2.49
C THR A 54 7.36 6.82 2.39
N ARG A 55 7.24 7.56 3.49
CA ARG A 55 6.74 8.95 3.50
C ARG A 55 7.67 9.89 2.75
N GLU A 56 8.97 9.84 3.05
CA GLU A 56 9.97 10.68 2.36
C GLU A 56 10.04 10.35 0.86
N LEU A 57 10.02 9.07 0.49
CA LEU A 57 9.99 8.64 -0.91
C LEU A 57 8.73 9.10 -1.64
N ALA A 58 7.57 9.05 -0.97
CA ALA A 58 6.33 9.57 -1.53
C ALA A 58 6.41 11.09 -1.75
N TYR A 59 6.97 11.82 -0.78
CA TYR A 59 7.19 13.26 -0.91
C TYR A 59 8.12 13.60 -2.08
N VAL A 60 9.28 12.94 -2.19
CA VAL A 60 10.24 13.16 -3.27
C VAL A 60 9.62 12.83 -4.63
N HIS A 61 8.87 11.73 -4.73
CA HIS A 61 8.16 11.39 -5.96
C HIS A 61 7.15 12.47 -6.36
N LEU A 62 6.28 12.90 -5.44
CA LEU A 62 5.22 13.87 -5.74
C LEU A 62 5.75 15.27 -6.06
N ARG A 63 6.79 15.72 -5.36
CA ARG A 63 7.33 17.07 -5.52
C ARG A 63 8.26 17.19 -6.73
N TYR A 64 8.96 16.13 -7.09
CA TYR A 64 9.98 16.17 -8.14
C TYR A 64 9.66 15.33 -9.37
N SER A 65 8.50 14.68 -9.48
CA SER A 65 8.03 14.12 -10.77
C SER A 65 7.77 15.25 -11.77
N PRO A 66 8.22 15.16 -13.04
CA PRO A 66 8.75 13.97 -13.75
C PRO A 66 10.29 13.86 -13.78
N GLN A 67 11.03 14.55 -12.90
CA GLN A 67 12.49 14.49 -12.86
C GLN A 67 12.99 13.07 -12.52
N PRO A 68 14.21 12.68 -12.95
CA PRO A 68 14.76 11.35 -12.67
C PRO A 68 14.75 10.96 -11.19
N VAL A 69 15.01 11.92 -10.29
CA VAL A 69 15.01 11.70 -8.83
C VAL A 69 13.62 11.32 -8.29
N GLY A 70 12.55 11.91 -8.83
CA GLY A 70 11.17 11.56 -8.48
C GLY A 70 10.79 10.15 -8.95
N TRP A 71 11.31 9.72 -10.10
CA TRP A 71 11.13 8.36 -10.59
C TRP A 71 11.94 7.31 -9.80
N LYS A 72 13.18 7.64 -9.40
CA LYS A 72 13.98 6.80 -8.48
C LYS A 72 13.23 6.60 -7.16
N ALA A 73 12.72 7.69 -6.57
CA ALA A 73 11.99 7.66 -5.32
C ALA A 73 10.73 6.77 -5.40
N MET A 74 10.00 6.84 -6.51
CA MET A 74 8.85 5.98 -6.77
C MET A 74 9.23 4.49 -6.82
N LEU A 75 10.27 4.13 -7.57
CA LEU A 75 10.72 2.73 -7.65
C LEU A 75 11.18 2.20 -6.29
N LEU A 76 11.93 3.01 -5.54
CA LEU A 76 12.36 2.65 -4.18
C LEU A 76 11.17 2.51 -3.23
N ARG A 77 10.13 3.32 -3.40
CA ARG A 77 8.89 3.21 -2.63
C ARG A 77 8.17 1.90 -2.92
N ILE A 78 8.06 1.52 -4.19
CA ILE A 78 7.48 0.23 -4.58
C ILE A 78 8.31 -0.90 -3.97
N ALA A 79 9.64 -0.85 -4.09
CA ALA A 79 10.53 -1.86 -3.52
C ALA A 79 10.42 -1.97 -1.99
N ALA A 80 10.26 -0.84 -1.27
CA ALA A 80 10.08 -0.81 0.17
C ALA A 80 8.77 -1.47 0.64
N GLU A 81 7.71 -1.35 -0.15
CA GLU A 81 6.41 -2.01 0.12
C GLU A 81 6.45 -3.52 -0.18
N LEU A 82 7.43 -3.99 -0.96
CA LEU A 82 7.64 -5.40 -1.32
C LEU A 82 8.78 -6.06 -0.53
N ASP A 83 9.50 -5.30 0.30
CA ASP A 83 10.63 -5.82 1.07
C ASP A 83 10.11 -6.79 2.14
N PRO A 84 10.57 -8.05 2.17
CA PRO A 84 10.11 -9.03 3.16
C PRO A 84 10.48 -8.65 4.60
N ARG A 85 11.43 -7.73 4.80
CA ARG A 85 11.77 -7.18 6.12
C ARG A 85 10.76 -6.14 6.61
N ASN A 86 9.90 -5.65 5.72
CA ASN A 86 8.81 -4.74 6.05
C ASN A 86 7.53 -5.53 6.34
N GLU A 87 7.30 -5.86 7.60
CA GLU A 87 6.08 -6.58 8.03
C GLU A 87 4.79 -5.81 7.73
N ALA A 88 4.86 -4.48 7.63
CA ALA A 88 3.73 -3.60 7.30
C ALA A 88 3.63 -3.33 5.78
N GLY A 89 4.43 -4.00 4.95
CA GLY A 89 4.45 -3.83 3.50
C GLY A 89 3.11 -4.14 2.85
N ARG A 90 2.76 -3.39 1.81
CA ARG A 90 1.48 -3.52 1.10
C ARG A 90 1.69 -3.82 -0.38
N PRO A 91 1.84 -5.10 -0.77
CA PRO A 91 2.07 -5.49 -2.16
C PRO A 91 1.01 -4.98 -3.14
N ALA A 92 -0.27 -4.97 -2.75
CA ALA A 92 -1.34 -4.44 -3.60
C ALA A 92 -1.21 -2.93 -3.86
N ALA A 93 -0.69 -2.15 -2.90
CA ALA A 93 -0.41 -0.73 -3.11
C ALA A 93 0.80 -0.55 -4.04
N ALA A 94 1.84 -1.36 -3.87
CA ALA A 94 2.99 -1.41 -4.78
C ALA A 94 2.58 -1.72 -6.23
N ALA A 95 1.69 -2.71 -6.44
CA ALA A 95 1.16 -3.03 -7.77
C ALA A 95 0.44 -1.83 -8.41
N ARG A 96 -0.37 -1.09 -7.64
CA ARG A 96 -1.05 0.11 -8.16
C ARG A 96 -0.07 1.22 -8.55
N ILE A 97 0.94 1.49 -7.72
CA ILE A 97 1.96 2.52 -8.02
C ILE A 97 2.76 2.11 -9.27
N ALA A 98 3.12 0.83 -9.39
CA ALA A 98 3.83 0.31 -10.55
C ALA A 98 2.97 0.35 -11.83
N ALA A 99 1.68 0.02 -11.76
CA ALA A 99 0.74 0.17 -12.87
C ALA A 99 0.65 1.63 -13.34
N HIS A 100 0.51 2.58 -12.40
CA HIS A 100 0.49 4.00 -12.73
C HIS A 100 1.79 4.46 -13.42
N ALA A 101 2.94 3.96 -12.97
CA ALA A 101 4.20 4.19 -13.65
C ALA A 101 4.22 3.63 -15.07
N LEU A 102 3.62 2.46 -15.30
CA LEU A 102 3.54 1.83 -16.61
C LEU A 102 2.67 2.60 -17.61
N GLU A 103 1.61 3.22 -17.11
CA GLU A 103 0.67 4.04 -17.87
C GLU A 103 1.18 5.46 -18.18
N SER A 104 2.17 5.96 -17.42
CA SER A 104 2.62 7.34 -17.54
C SER A 104 3.37 7.61 -18.85
N GLU A 105 2.90 8.61 -19.60
CA GLU A 105 3.54 9.08 -20.85
C GLU A 105 4.86 9.81 -20.63
N THR A 106 5.07 10.37 -19.43
CA THR A 106 6.28 11.14 -19.08
C THR A 106 7.39 10.28 -18.49
N ARG A 107 7.19 8.96 -18.50
CA ARG A 107 8.11 7.98 -17.94
C ARG A 107 9.39 7.87 -18.78
N PRO A 108 10.58 7.94 -18.17
CA PRO A 108 11.85 7.59 -18.81
C PRO A 108 11.92 6.12 -19.25
N ASP A 109 12.56 5.82 -20.38
CA ASP A 109 12.64 4.47 -20.96
C ASP A 109 13.15 3.39 -19.99
N TRP A 110 14.09 3.75 -19.12
CA TRP A 110 14.69 2.84 -18.14
C TRP A 110 13.73 2.43 -17.00
N ILE A 111 12.65 3.18 -16.77
CA ILE A 111 11.67 2.85 -15.73
C ILE A 111 10.79 1.68 -16.15
N ALA A 112 10.49 1.53 -17.45
CA ALA A 112 9.55 0.53 -17.93
C ALA A 112 9.87 -0.91 -17.47
N PRO A 113 11.08 -1.46 -17.69
CA PRO A 113 11.40 -2.81 -17.25
C PRO A 113 11.41 -2.97 -15.73
N LEU A 114 11.78 -1.91 -14.98
CA LEU A 114 11.79 -1.94 -13.51
C LEU A 114 10.38 -1.89 -12.93
N ALA A 115 9.51 -1.04 -13.47
CA ALA A 115 8.12 -0.96 -13.05
C ALA A 115 7.36 -2.24 -13.40
N GLU A 116 7.62 -2.86 -14.56
CA GLU A 116 7.03 -4.14 -14.95
C GLU A 116 7.43 -5.28 -14.02
N THR A 117 8.72 -5.41 -13.72
CA THR A 117 9.21 -6.46 -12.81
C THR A 117 8.64 -6.29 -11.40
N LEU A 118 8.63 -5.05 -10.88
CA LEU A 118 8.05 -4.76 -9.57
C LEU A 118 6.53 -4.92 -9.56
N TYR A 119 5.84 -4.61 -10.66
CA TYR A 119 4.40 -4.82 -10.80
C TYR A 119 4.05 -6.31 -10.70
N LEU A 120 4.72 -7.17 -11.48
CA LEU A 120 4.49 -8.60 -11.46
C LEU A 120 4.84 -9.21 -10.10
N LEU A 121 5.95 -8.79 -9.49
CA LEU A 121 6.31 -9.22 -8.14
C LEU A 121 5.23 -8.81 -7.11
N ALA A 122 4.72 -7.59 -7.22
CA ALA A 122 3.67 -7.09 -6.36
C ALA A 122 2.37 -7.87 -6.52
N LEU A 123 1.99 -8.25 -7.74
CA LEU A 123 0.84 -9.12 -8.00
C LEU A 123 1.04 -10.52 -7.42
N ASP A 124 2.26 -11.07 -7.51
CA ASP A 124 2.56 -12.42 -7.02
C ASP A 124 2.46 -12.50 -5.49
N LEU A 125 2.82 -11.42 -4.80
CA LEU A 125 2.78 -11.29 -3.35
C LEU A 125 1.44 -10.77 -2.80
N ALA A 126 0.62 -10.11 -3.62
CA ALA A 126 -0.65 -9.54 -3.17
C ALA A 126 -1.66 -10.63 -2.82
N VAL A 127 -2.28 -10.50 -1.64
CA VAL A 127 -3.43 -11.34 -1.26
C VAL A 127 -4.63 -10.93 -2.11
N PRO A 128 -5.37 -11.87 -2.73
CA PRO A 128 -6.43 -11.59 -3.70
C PRO A 128 -7.59 -10.72 -3.17
N ASP A 129 -7.80 -10.67 -1.85
CA ASP A 129 -8.87 -9.88 -1.19
C ASP A 129 -8.34 -8.65 -0.44
N SER A 130 -7.12 -8.20 -0.74
CA SER A 130 -6.57 -7.01 -0.08
C SER A 130 -7.39 -5.77 -0.46
N ALA A 131 -8.21 -5.29 0.50
CA ALA A 131 -9.05 -4.11 0.36
C ALA A 131 -8.26 -2.94 -0.24
N PRO A 132 -8.90 -2.03 -0.98
CA PRO A 132 -8.22 -0.87 -1.56
C PRO A 132 -7.64 -0.01 -0.43
N VAL A 133 -6.35 -0.21 -0.14
CA VAL A 133 -5.62 0.69 0.76
C VAL A 133 -5.45 2.00 0.01
N HIS A 134 -6.29 2.98 0.36
CA HIS A 134 -6.05 4.36 0.01
C HIS A 134 -4.66 4.74 0.53
N VAL A 135 -3.80 5.20 -0.36
CA VAL A 135 -2.54 5.82 0.02
C VAL A 135 -2.91 7.13 0.73
N VAL A 136 -3.09 7.08 2.04
CA VAL A 136 -3.25 8.29 2.85
C VAL A 136 -1.87 8.93 2.98
N LEU A 137 -1.61 9.94 2.16
CA LEU A 137 -0.47 10.83 2.30
C LEU A 137 -0.69 11.74 3.52
N PRO A 138 0.24 11.83 4.48
CA PRO A 138 0.14 12.83 5.53
C PRO A 138 0.50 14.22 4.98
N GLY A 139 -0.26 15.25 5.40
CA GLY A 139 0.00 16.66 5.08
C GLY A 139 -0.96 17.27 4.05
N PRO A 140 -0.73 18.52 3.59
CA PRO A 140 -1.61 19.26 2.67
C PRO A 140 -1.79 18.62 1.28
N TRP A 141 -1.16 17.48 1.02
CA TRP A 141 -1.25 16.68 -0.21
C TRP A 141 -2.15 15.43 -0.05
N ALA A 142 -2.84 15.29 1.09
CA ALA A 142 -3.90 14.31 1.24
C ALA A 142 -5.01 14.63 0.24
N LEU A 143 -5.11 13.84 -0.83
CA LEU A 143 -6.29 13.87 -1.69
C LEU A 143 -7.50 13.50 -0.83
N SER A 144 -8.54 14.34 -0.85
CA SER A 144 -9.80 13.98 -0.19
C SER A 144 -10.30 12.64 -0.75
N ALA A 145 -10.99 11.84 0.07
CA ALA A 145 -11.49 10.53 -0.36
C ALA A 145 -12.24 10.60 -1.70
N ASN A 146 -13.05 11.66 -1.90
CA ASN A 146 -13.77 11.90 -3.16
C ASN A 146 -12.86 12.25 -4.34
N ALA A 147 -11.71 12.91 -4.12
CA ALA A 147 -10.73 13.20 -5.15
C ALA A 147 -9.92 11.95 -5.52
N ALA A 148 -9.65 11.07 -4.55
CA ALA A 148 -9.01 9.78 -4.78
C ALA A 148 -9.90 8.83 -5.61
N ASP A 149 -11.20 8.78 -5.32
CA ASP A 149 -12.17 7.96 -6.07
C ASP A 149 -12.36 8.49 -7.51
N SER A 150 -12.37 9.81 -7.67
CA SER A 150 -12.46 10.45 -8.98
C SER A 150 -11.17 10.28 -9.80
N ALA A 151 -10.00 10.30 -9.16
CA ALA A 151 -8.71 10.03 -9.81
C ALA A 151 -8.57 8.55 -10.20
N ALA A 152 -9.07 7.62 -9.37
CA ALA A 152 -9.12 6.20 -9.71
C ALA A 152 -10.03 5.92 -10.92
N ALA A 153 -11.20 6.57 -10.98
CA ALA A 153 -12.10 6.49 -12.13
C ALA A 153 -11.52 7.13 -13.40
N ALA A 154 -10.75 8.21 -13.27
CA ALA A 154 -10.05 8.85 -14.39
C ALA A 154 -8.86 8.02 -14.90
N SER A 155 -8.09 7.37 -14.01
CA SER A 155 -6.98 6.48 -14.39
C SER A 155 -7.49 5.23 -15.10
N ALA A 156 -8.61 4.65 -14.63
CA ALA A 156 -9.26 3.52 -15.32
C ALA A 156 -9.74 3.87 -16.74
N LYS A 157 -10.07 5.15 -17.00
CA LYS A 157 -10.47 5.65 -18.32
C LYS A 157 -9.27 6.02 -19.21
N ALA A 158 -8.11 6.31 -18.62
CA ALA A 158 -6.85 6.56 -19.32
C ALA A 158 -6.06 5.28 -19.62
N ALA A 159 -6.34 4.16 -18.93
CA ALA A 159 -5.76 2.83 -19.12
C ALA A 159 -6.05 2.15 -20.48
N GLY A 160 -6.46 2.92 -21.50
CA GLY A 160 -6.73 2.43 -22.85
C GLY A 160 -5.51 2.27 -23.77
N ALA A 161 -4.28 2.54 -23.30
CA ALA A 161 -3.12 2.66 -24.20
C ALA A 161 -2.20 1.42 -24.30
N ARG A 162 -2.22 0.48 -23.34
CA ARG A 162 -1.50 -0.80 -23.43
C ARG A 162 -1.98 -1.76 -22.34
N PRO A 163 -2.24 -3.04 -22.63
CA PRO A 163 -2.60 -3.99 -21.57
C PRO A 163 -1.44 -4.10 -20.56
N LEU A 164 -1.75 -4.06 -19.27
CA LEU A 164 -0.78 -4.33 -18.21
C LEU A 164 -0.31 -5.79 -18.30
N PRO A 165 0.95 -6.08 -17.94
CA PRO A 165 1.48 -7.43 -18.03
C PRO A 165 0.82 -8.35 -16.99
N GLU A 166 0.37 -9.52 -17.41
CA GLU A 166 -0.31 -10.48 -16.52
C GLU A 166 0.66 -11.53 -15.98
N LEU A 167 0.33 -12.09 -14.80
CA LEU A 167 1.08 -13.22 -14.26
C LEU A 167 0.83 -14.48 -15.10
N PRO A 168 1.88 -15.23 -15.49
CA PRO A 168 1.73 -16.47 -16.26
C PRO A 168 1.16 -17.63 -15.43
N ARG A 169 1.08 -17.47 -14.11
CA ARG A 169 0.65 -18.49 -13.13
C ARG A 169 -0.20 -17.81 -12.05
N PRO A 170 -1.01 -18.58 -11.30
CA PRO A 170 -1.65 -18.06 -10.10
C PRO A 170 -0.60 -17.48 -9.14
N ALA A 171 -0.94 -16.35 -8.51
CA ALA A 171 -0.07 -15.66 -7.57
C ALA A 171 0.41 -16.62 -6.46
N LEU A 172 1.66 -16.45 -6.03
CA LEU A 172 2.26 -17.20 -4.94
C LEU A 172 1.38 -17.17 -3.68
N ALA A 173 0.82 -16.01 -3.35
CA ALA A 173 -0.11 -15.87 -2.23
C ALA A 173 -1.33 -16.79 -2.34
N ALA A 174 -1.90 -16.96 -3.54
CA ALA A 174 -3.01 -17.86 -3.77
C ALA A 174 -2.59 -19.32 -3.61
N ARG A 175 -1.43 -19.70 -4.17
CA ARG A 175 -0.88 -21.05 -4.06
C ARG A 175 -0.56 -21.44 -2.62
N LEU A 176 -0.01 -20.52 -1.82
CA LEU A 176 0.24 -20.75 -0.40
C LEU A 176 -1.06 -21.00 0.36
N ARG A 177 -2.09 -20.19 0.12
CA ARG A 177 -3.41 -20.37 0.74
C ARG A 177 -4.03 -21.73 0.40
N GLU A 178 -3.91 -22.19 -0.84
CA GLU A 178 -4.35 -23.54 -1.23
C GLU A 178 -3.61 -24.62 -0.45
N THR A 179 -2.28 -24.52 -0.34
CA THR A 179 -1.48 -25.50 0.42
C THR A 179 -1.80 -25.50 1.92
N GLU A 180 -2.15 -24.36 2.51
CA GLU A 180 -2.58 -24.26 3.91
C GLU A 180 -3.92 -24.97 4.13
N VAL A 181 -4.87 -24.78 3.22
CA VAL A 181 -6.17 -25.48 3.26
C VAL A 181 -5.99 -26.99 3.11
N GLU A 182 -5.09 -27.43 2.22
CA GLU A 182 -4.76 -28.85 2.08
C GLU A 182 -4.12 -29.42 3.34
N ARG A 183 -3.17 -28.70 3.95
CA ARG A 183 -2.54 -29.08 5.22
C ARG A 183 -3.58 -29.24 6.32
N GLU A 184 -4.50 -28.30 6.44
CA GLU A 184 -5.57 -28.37 7.45
C GLU A 184 -6.51 -29.55 7.21
N LYS A 185 -6.89 -29.79 5.95
CA LYS A 185 -7.71 -30.94 5.57
C LYS A 185 -7.02 -32.27 5.91
N LEU A 186 -5.73 -32.38 5.61
CA LEU A 186 -4.93 -33.56 5.95
C LEU A 186 -4.80 -33.74 7.46
N ALA A 187 -4.55 -32.67 8.21
CA ALA A 187 -4.48 -32.72 9.67
C ALA A 187 -5.80 -33.23 10.29
N ARG A 188 -6.95 -32.74 9.82
CA ARG A 188 -8.28 -33.22 10.25
C ARG A 188 -8.50 -34.71 9.92
N ARG A 189 -8.02 -35.16 8.75
CA ARG A 189 -8.14 -36.58 8.35
C ARG A 189 -7.27 -37.47 9.22
N VAL A 190 -6.05 -37.05 9.54
CA VAL A 190 -5.14 -37.80 10.43
C VAL A 190 -5.76 -37.91 11.82
N ALA A 191 -6.21 -36.81 12.42
CA ALA A 191 -6.86 -36.83 13.73
C ALA A 191 -8.05 -37.79 13.79
N ARG A 192 -8.90 -37.78 12.74
CA ARG A 192 -10.02 -38.72 12.63
C ARG A 192 -9.56 -40.18 12.57
N LEU A 193 -8.53 -40.48 11.78
CA LEU A 193 -8.01 -41.85 11.65
C LEU A 193 -7.36 -42.32 12.96
N GLU A 194 -6.69 -41.44 13.69
CA GLU A 194 -6.15 -41.73 15.02
C GLU A 194 -7.26 -42.05 16.03
N GLU A 195 -8.37 -41.31 16.01
CA GLU A 195 -9.54 -41.63 16.83
C GLU A 195 -10.18 -42.97 16.47
N GLU A 196 -10.30 -43.27 15.17
CA GLU A 196 -10.85 -44.54 14.70
C GLU A 196 -9.94 -45.72 15.11
N LEU A 197 -8.61 -45.57 15.00
CA LEU A 197 -7.64 -46.55 15.48
C LEU A 197 -7.76 -46.77 17.00
N ALA A 198 -7.81 -45.70 17.79
CA ALA A 198 -7.93 -45.81 19.25
C ALA A 198 -9.23 -46.53 19.66
N ARG A 199 -10.34 -46.31 18.95
CA ARG A 199 -11.60 -47.03 19.17
C ARG A 199 -11.46 -48.52 18.82
N LYS A 200 -10.82 -48.83 17.70
CA LYS A 200 -10.60 -50.22 17.26
C LYS A 200 -9.69 -50.98 18.21
N ASP A 201 -8.64 -50.34 18.73
CA ASP A 201 -7.76 -50.93 19.74
C ASP A 201 -8.52 -51.24 21.03
N GLN A 202 -9.41 -50.35 21.48
CA GLN A 202 -10.27 -50.62 22.64
C GLN A 202 -11.26 -51.77 22.40
N GLU A 203 -11.84 -51.87 21.20
CA GLU A 203 -12.69 -53.00 20.82
C GLU A 203 -11.93 -54.33 20.84
N LEU A 204 -10.71 -54.37 20.30
CA LEU A 204 -9.85 -55.55 20.32
C LEU A 204 -9.48 -55.96 21.75
N LEU A 205 -9.17 -55.00 22.64
CA LEU A 205 -8.92 -55.28 24.05
C LEU A 205 -10.14 -55.88 24.76
N LYS A 206 -11.36 -55.42 24.44
CA LYS A 206 -12.59 -55.99 25.00
C LYS A 206 -12.82 -57.43 24.51
N LEU A 207 -12.69 -57.65 23.20
CA LEU A 207 -12.88 -58.97 22.59
C LEU A 207 -11.85 -59.99 23.10
N THR A 208 -10.59 -59.59 23.25
CA THR A 208 -9.55 -60.46 23.81
C THR A 208 -9.84 -60.84 25.26
N GLN A 209 -10.31 -59.91 26.10
CA GLN A 209 -10.75 -60.20 27.47
C GLN A 209 -11.95 -61.17 27.51
N GLU A 210 -12.92 -61.00 26.62
CA GLU A 210 -14.07 -61.93 26.51
C GLU A 210 -13.63 -63.33 26.09
N LEU A 211 -12.73 -63.45 25.11
CA LEU A 211 -12.18 -64.73 24.69
C LEU A 211 -11.40 -65.42 25.83
N GLU A 212 -10.62 -64.67 26.61
CA GLU A 212 -9.94 -65.22 27.79
C GLU A 212 -10.92 -65.71 28.86
N ARG A 213 -12.02 -64.98 29.09
CA ARG A 213 -13.09 -65.42 30.01
C ARG A 213 -13.72 -66.72 29.54
N ILE A 214 -14.11 -66.80 28.26
CA ILE A 214 -14.70 -68.00 27.66
C ILE A 214 -13.71 -69.17 27.73
N ARG A 215 -12.43 -68.94 27.45
CA ARG A 215 -11.38 -69.96 27.54
C ARG A 215 -11.23 -70.50 28.96
N LYS A 216 -11.31 -69.64 29.99
CA LYS A 216 -11.29 -70.07 31.40
C LYS A 216 -12.53 -70.89 31.76
N THR A 217 -13.71 -70.54 31.25
CA THR A 217 -14.94 -71.31 31.52
C THR A 217 -14.99 -72.66 30.83
N LEU A 218 -14.36 -72.81 29.65
CA LEU A 218 -14.34 -74.06 28.88
C LEU A 218 -13.20 -75.02 29.28
N ARG A 219 -12.32 -74.61 30.19
CA ARG A 219 -11.18 -75.42 30.64
C ARG A 219 -11.34 -75.74 32.14
N PRO A 220 -12.17 -76.74 32.50
CA PRO A 220 -12.20 -77.29 33.86
C PRO A 220 -10.90 -78.04 34.19
#